data_AF-A0A800LY70-F1
#
_entry.id   AF-A0A800LY70-F1
#
_cell.length_a   1.000
_cell.length_b   1.000
_cell.length_c   1.000
_cell.angle_alpha   90.00
_cell.angle_beta   90.00
_cell.angle_gamma   90.00
#
_symmetry.space_group_name_H-M   'P 1'
#
loop_
_entity.id
_entity.type
_entity.pdbx_description
1 polymer ?
#
loop_
_entity_poly.entity_id
_entity_poly.type
_entity_poly.pdbx_seq_one_letter_code
_entity_poly.pdbx_strand_id
1 'polypeptide(L)' 'MSSNLILISYIVSAILFILGIKRLGKVNTARQGNFLSAVGMLIAIIATLFKMDAIPLEWVLGGVLLG' A
#
# COMPACT_ATOMS: atom_id res chain seq x y z
N MET A 1 -13.47 14.62 -7.90
CA MET A 1 -12.22 14.16 -8.56
C MET A 1 -11.33 13.32 -7.65
N SER A 2 -11.19 13.66 -6.36
CA SER A 2 -10.32 12.94 -5.40
C SER A 2 -10.66 11.45 -5.23
N SER A 3 -11.95 11.08 -5.24
CA SER A 3 -12.38 9.68 -5.12
C SER A 3 -11.89 8.78 -6.26
N ASN A 4 -11.82 9.31 -7.49
CA ASN A 4 -11.30 8.56 -8.64
C ASN A 4 -9.78 8.34 -8.52
N LEU A 5 -9.04 9.32 -7.99
CA LEU A 5 -7.61 9.17 -7.74
C LEU A 5 -7.32 8.12 -6.66
N ILE A 6 -8.14 8.07 -5.61
CA ILE A 6 -8.05 7.03 -4.57
C ILE A 6 -8.30 5.63 -5.17
N LEU A 7 -9.35 5.48 -5.99
CA LEU A 7 -9.64 4.22 -6.68
C LEU A 7 -8.52 3.78 -7.61
N ILE A 8 -7.98 4.70 -8.41
CA ILE A 8 -6.83 4.42 -9.28
C ILE A 8 -5.60 4.01 -8.44
N SER A 9 -5.36 4.68 -7.31
CA SER A 9 -4.25 4.34 -6.41
C SER A 9 -4.37 2.93 -5.84
N TYR A 10 -5.60 2.50 -5.49
CA TYR A 10 -5.86 1.11 -5.08
C TYR A 10 -5.62 0.10 -6.20
N ILE A 11 -6.01 0.41 -7.45
CA ILE A 11 -5.73 -0.46 -8.60
C ILE A 11 -4.21 -0.58 -8.83
N VAL A 12 -3.48 0.54 -8.80
CA VAL A 12 -2.02 0.55 -8.94
C VAL A 12 -1.36 -0.27 -7.81
N SER A 13 -1.79 -0.08 -6.57
CA SER A 13 -1.32 -0.86 -5.42
C SER A 13 -1.56 -2.36 -5.61
N ALA A 14 -2.77 -2.75 -6.05
CA ALA A 14 -3.12 -4.15 -6.31
C ALA A 14 -2.22 -4.76 -7.41
N ILE A 15 -1.96 -4.03 -8.50
CA ILE A 15 -1.04 -4.48 -9.56
C ILE A 15 0.36 -4.71 -8.99
N LEU A 16 0.88 -3.77 -8.18
CA LEU A 16 2.19 -3.91 -7.54
C LEU A 16 2.26 -5.12 -6.60
N PHE A 17 1.22 -5.40 -5.83
CA PHE A 17 1.14 -6.59 -4.99
C PHE A 17 1.13 -7.88 -5.81
N ILE A 18 0.35 -7.94 -6.90
CA ILE A 18 0.31 -9.12 -7.79
C ILE A 18 1.71 -9.38 -8.37
N LEU A 19 2.39 -8.34 -8.85
CA LEU A 19 3.76 -8.46 -9.36
C LEU A 19 4.76 -8.83 -8.25
N GLY A 20 4.60 -8.26 -7.05
CA GLY A 20 5.42 -8.55 -5.88
C GLY A 20 5.33 -10.02 -5.48
N ILE A 21 4.11 -10.55 -5.29
CA ILE A 21 3.84 -11.96 -4.95
C ILE A 21 4.37 -12.89 -6.05
N LYS A 22 4.16 -12.56 -7.32
CA LYS A 22 4.71 -13.35 -8.44
C LYS A 22 6.24 -13.46 -8.37
N ARG A 23 6.93 -12.39 -7.96
CA ARG A 23 8.40 -12.37 -7.83
C ARG A 23 8.90 -13.03 -6.54
N LEU A 24 8.10 -13.05 -5.49
CA LEU A 24 8.40 -13.80 -4.26
C LEU A 24 8.46 -15.31 -4.50
N GLY A 25 7.73 -15.83 -5.48
CA GLY A 25 7.77 -17.25 -5.86
C GLY A 25 9.09 -17.77 -6.42
N LYS A 26 10.10 -16.91 -6.67
CA LYS A 26 11.45 -17.32 -7.08
C LYS A 26 12.48 -16.67 -6.16
N VAL A 27 13.36 -17.48 -5.57
CA VAL A 27 14.40 -17.03 -4.61
C VAL A 27 15.23 -15.86 -5.18
N ASN A 28 15.65 -15.97 -6.45
CA ASN A 28 16.49 -14.96 -7.10
C ASN A 28 15.80 -13.59 -7.24
N THR A 29 14.46 -13.54 -7.32
CA THR A 29 13.68 -12.30 -7.44
C THR A 29 12.96 -11.91 -6.16
N ALA A 30 13.07 -12.70 -5.09
CA ALA A 30 12.27 -12.52 -3.88
C ALA A 30 12.49 -11.15 -3.21
N ARG A 31 13.74 -10.68 -3.12
CA ARG A 31 14.03 -9.34 -2.56
C ARG A 31 13.34 -8.22 -3.33
N GLN A 32 13.34 -8.31 -4.66
CA GLN A 32 12.67 -7.33 -5.51
C GLN A 32 11.15 -7.45 -5.41
N GLY A 33 10.62 -8.68 -5.28
CA GLY A 33 9.20 -8.91 -5.04
C GLY A 33 8.71 -8.27 -3.74
N ASN A 34 9.47 -8.44 -2.65
CA ASN A 34 9.17 -7.79 -1.37
C ASN A 34 9.16 -6.26 -1.49
N PHE A 35 10.14 -5.69 -2.21
CA PHE A 35 10.19 -4.24 -2.43
C PHE A 35 8.97 -3.73 -3.21
N LEU A 36 8.55 -4.43 -4.28
CA LEU A 36 7.33 -4.07 -5.01
C LEU A 36 6.08 -4.08 -4.12
N SER A 37 5.93 -5.13 -3.29
CA SER A 37 4.82 -5.23 -2.34
C SER A 37 4.86 -4.10 -1.30
N ALA A 38 6.04 -3.72 -0.80
CA ALA A 38 6.19 -2.62 0.16
C ALA A 38 5.79 -1.27 -0.45
N VAL A 39 6.18 -0.99 -1.71
CA VAL A 39 5.75 0.21 -2.43
C VAL A 39 4.23 0.19 -2.66
N GLY A 40 3.67 -0.96 -3.03
CA GLY A 40 2.22 -1.14 -3.15
C GLY A 40 1.49 -0.82 -1.85
N MET A 41 2.00 -1.31 -0.72
CA MET A 41 1.45 -1.03 0.60
C MET A 41 1.51 0.46 0.94
N LEU A 42 2.64 1.12 0.69
CA LEU A 42 2.81 2.56 0.97
C LEU A 42 1.77 3.40 0.20
N ILE A 43 1.56 3.10 -1.09
CA ILE A 43 0.55 3.79 -1.92
C ILE A 43 -0.86 3.61 -1.33
N ALA A 44 -1.21 2.38 -0.90
CA ALA A 44 -2.52 2.10 -0.32
C ALA A 44 -2.75 2.84 1.01
N ILE A 45 -1.73 2.91 1.88
CA ILE A 45 -1.80 3.65 3.15
C ILE A 45 -2.05 5.12 2.87
N ILE A 46 -1.26 5.75 2.00
CA ILE A 46 -1.41 7.17 1.66
C ILE A 46 -2.80 7.45 1.07
N ALA A 47 -3.26 6.65 0.11
CA ALA A 47 -4.59 6.80 -0.47
C ALA A 47 -5.72 6.65 0.57
N THR A 48 -5.55 5.76 1.55
CA THR A 48 -6.53 5.54 2.63
C THR A 48 -6.53 6.69 3.63
N LEU A 49 -5.38 7.27 3.95
CA LEU A 49 -5.30 8.48 4.77
C LEU A 49 -6.08 9.65 4.15
N PHE A 50 -6.00 9.83 2.82
CA PHE A 50 -6.79 10.84 2.11
C PHE A 50 -8.30 10.52 2.00
N LYS A 51 -8.69 9.27 2.26
CA LYS A 51 -10.11 8.85 2.30
C LYS A 51 -10.68 8.93 3.72
N MET A 52 -9.85 9.00 4.76
CA MET A 52 -10.32 8.99 6.14
C MET A 52 -11.01 10.32 6.47
N ASP A 53 -12.34 10.29 6.50
CA ASP A 53 -13.14 11.43 6.94
C ASP A 53 -13.42 11.42 8.47
N ALA A 54 -13.31 10.26 9.12
CA ALA A 54 -13.86 10.04 10.47
C ALA A 54 -12.86 9.57 11.55
N ILE A 55 -11.63 9.21 11.19
CA ILE A 55 -10.64 8.69 12.15
C ILE A 55 -9.56 9.76 12.40
N PRO A 56 -9.34 10.19 13.65
CA PRO A 56 -8.27 11.13 13.96
C PRO A 56 -6.90 10.54 13.62
N LEU A 57 -6.05 11.36 12.97
CA LEU A 57 -4.72 10.95 12.52
C LEU A 57 -3.83 10.45 13.69
N GLU A 58 -4.06 10.97 14.89
CA GLU A 58 -3.37 10.57 16.13
C GLU A 58 -3.47 9.05 16.39
N TRP A 59 -4.65 8.46 16.19
CA TRP A 59 -4.87 7.02 16.38
C TRP A 59 -4.15 6.19 15.32
N VAL A 60 -4.09 6.68 14.08
CA VAL A 60 -3.37 5.99 12.99
C VAL A 60 -1.87 6.03 13.25
N LEU A 61 -1.32 7.18 13.61
CA LEU A 61 0.10 7.33 13.93
C LEU A 61 0.49 6.51 15.16
N GLY A 62 -0.35 6.49 16.21
CA GLY A 62 -0.15 5.66 17.39
C GLY A 62 -0.08 4.17 17.03
N GLY A 63 -0.97 3.69 16.16
CA GLY A 63 -0.93 2.31 15.66
C GLY A 63 0.33 1.98 14.86
N VAL A 64 0.79 2.91 14.01
CA VAL A 64 2.03 2.74 13.23
C VAL A 64 3.28 2.71 14.12
N LEU A 65 3.32 3.51 15.20
CA LEU A 65 4.46 3.56 16.12
C LEU A 65 4.57 2.33 17.03
N LEU A 66 3.44 1.69 17.35
CA LEU A 66 3.39 0.51 18.21
C LEU A 66 3.72 -0.80 17.47
N GLY A 67 3.52 -0.84 16.15
CA GLY A 67 3.78 -2.01 15.31
C GLY A 67 5.25 -2.23 15.00
#